data_AF-A0A2D4JXQ8-F1
#
_entry.id   AF-A0A2D4JXQ8-F1
#
_cell.length_a   1.000
_cell.length_b   1.000
_cell.length_c   1.000
_cell.angle_alpha   90.00
_cell.angle_beta   90.00
_cell.angle_gamma   90.00
#
_symmetry.space_group_name_H-M   'P 1'
#
loop_
_entity.id
_entity.type
_entity.pdbx_description
1 polymer ?
#
loop_
_entity_poly.entity_id
_entity_poly.type
_entity_poly.pdbx_seq_one_letter_code
_entity_poly.pdbx_strand_id
1 'polypeptide(L)'
;MAIVADHLGLSWTELARELNFSVDEINQIRVENPNSLIAQSFMLLKKWVTRDGKNATTDALTSVLTKINRIDIVTLLEGPIFDYGNISGTRSFADENNVFHDTVDGN
;
A
#
# COMPACT_ATOMS: atom_id res chain seq x y z
N MET A 1 -5.95 -1.72 0.73
CA MET A 1 -4.83 -1.74 -0.25
C MET A 1 -5.22 -1.79 -1.73
N ALA A 2 -6.23 -2.55 -2.18
CA ALA A 2 -6.54 -2.73 -3.61
C ALA A 2 -6.85 -1.44 -4.38
N ILE A 3 -7.58 -0.50 -3.77
CA ILE A 3 -7.92 0.80 -4.39
C ILE A 3 -6.66 1.63 -4.65
N VAL A 4 -5.70 1.62 -3.72
CA VAL A 4 -4.41 2.30 -3.89
C VAL A 4 -3.65 1.69 -5.07
N ALA A 5 -3.61 0.36 -5.17
CA ALA A 5 -2.93 -0.33 -6.27
C ALA A 5 -3.55 -0.03 -7.65
N ASP A 6 -4.87 0.11 -7.71
CA ASP A 6 -5.60 0.50 -8.93
C ASP A 6 -5.18 1.90 -9.41
N HIS A 7 -5.10 2.86 -8.48
CA HIS A 7 -4.67 4.22 -8.80
C HIS A 7 -3.17 4.29 -9.07
N LEU A 8 -2.35 3.45 -8.45
CA LEU A 8 -0.89 3.53 -8.55
C LEU A 8 -0.40 3.27 -9.98
N GLY A 9 -0.92 2.25 -10.66
CA GLY A 9 -0.62 1.98 -12.07
C GLY A 9 0.90 1.98 -12.35
N LEU A 10 1.34 2.63 -13.43
CA LEU A 10 2.75 2.68 -13.84
C LEU A 10 3.71 3.26 -12.79
N SER A 11 3.22 4.10 -11.87
CA SER A 11 4.04 4.72 -10.81
C SER A 11 4.54 3.72 -9.77
N TRP A 12 4.10 2.46 -9.80
CA TRP A 12 4.49 1.45 -8.81
C TRP A 12 6.00 1.24 -8.74
N THR A 13 6.72 1.33 -9.87
CA THR A 13 8.18 1.16 -9.86
C THR A 13 8.90 2.33 -9.22
N GLU A 14 8.37 3.55 -9.32
CA GLU A 14 8.93 4.74 -8.66
C GLU A 14 8.65 4.67 -7.16
N LEU A 15 7.43 4.28 -6.77
CA LEU A 15 7.09 4.01 -5.37
C LEU A 15 8.01 2.94 -4.77
N ALA A 16 8.25 1.84 -5.48
CA ALA A 16 9.10 0.75 -5.02
C ALA A 16 10.54 1.22 -4.75
N ARG A 17 11.11 2.06 -5.62
CA ARG A 17 12.46 2.62 -5.45
C ARG A 17 12.54 3.52 -4.22
N GLU A 18 11.57 4.39 -4.03
CA GLU A 18 11.52 5.27 -2.85
C GLU A 18 11.28 4.49 -1.54
N LEU A 19 10.60 3.34 -1.62
CA LEU A 19 10.47 2.38 -0.52
C LEU A 19 11.69 1.46 -0.37
N ASN A 20 12.79 1.74 -1.07
CA ASN A 20 14.05 1.00 -1.01
C ASN A 20 13.96 -0.47 -1.45
N PHE A 21 13.04 -0.82 -2.34
CA PHE A 21 13.10 -2.10 -3.05
C PHE A 21 14.23 -2.09 -4.08
N SER A 22 14.98 -3.19 -4.13
CA SER A 22 16.04 -3.39 -5.12
C SER A 22 15.47 -3.59 -6.53
N VAL A 23 16.32 -3.41 -7.54
CA VAL A 23 15.97 -3.68 -8.94
C VAL A 23 15.53 -5.13 -9.13
N ASP A 24 16.16 -6.07 -8.42
CA ASP A 24 15.83 -7.50 -8.52
C ASP A 24 14.45 -7.80 -7.94
N GLU A 25 14.09 -7.20 -6.80
CA GLU A 25 12.74 -7.36 -6.23
C GLU A 25 11.66 -6.75 -7.12
N ILE A 26 11.93 -5.58 -7.70
CA ILE A 26 11.04 -4.94 -8.68
C ILE A 26 10.87 -5.85 -9.90
N ASN A 27 11.95 -6.40 -10.44
CA ASN A 27 11.90 -7.32 -11.58
C ASN A 27 11.15 -8.61 -11.24
N GLN A 28 11.33 -9.15 -10.04
CA GLN A 28 10.61 -10.33 -9.59
C GLN A 28 9.10 -10.09 -9.57
N ILE A 29 8.64 -8.97 -8.99
CA ILE A 29 7.21 -8.60 -8.97
C ILE A 29 6.65 -8.51 -10.40
N ARG A 30 7.41 -7.91 -11.32
CA ARG A 30 7.02 -7.76 -12.73
C ARG A 30 6.86 -9.10 -13.42
N VAL A 31 7.82 -10.01 -13.25
CA VAL A 31 7.81 -11.33 -13.88
C VAL A 31 6.71 -12.21 -13.30
N GLU A 32 6.45 -12.13 -12.00
CA GLU A 32 5.35 -12.86 -11.34
C GLU A 32 3.97 -12.36 -11.76
N ASN A 33 3.85 -11.09 -12.16
CA ASN A 33 2.57 -10.44 -12.47
C ASN A 33 2.61 -9.74 -13.85
N PRO A 34 2.87 -10.45 -14.95
CA PRO A 34 3.29 -9.82 -16.22
C PRO A 34 2.19 -9.01 -16.91
N ASN A 35 0.91 -9.35 -16.68
CA ASN A 35 -0.22 -8.82 -17.45
C ASN A 35 -1.06 -7.76 -16.71
N SER A 36 -0.67 -7.36 -15.50
CA SER A 36 -1.48 -6.44 -14.70
C SER A 36 -0.63 -5.51 -13.84
N LEU A 37 -0.68 -4.21 -14.17
CA LEU A 37 -0.08 -3.16 -13.35
C LEU A 37 -0.75 -3.07 -11.97
N ILE A 38 -2.05 -3.37 -11.90
CA ILE A 38 -2.77 -3.41 -10.63
C ILE A 38 -2.21 -4.54 -9.76
N ALA A 39 -1.98 -5.73 -10.34
CA ALA A 39 -1.39 -6.85 -9.62
C ALA A 39 0.06 -6.55 -9.19
N GLN A 40 0.88 -5.94 -10.06
CA GLN A 40 2.24 -5.50 -9.70
C GLN A 40 2.22 -4.50 -8.53
N SER A 41 1.35 -3.48 -8.61
CA SER A 41 1.17 -2.46 -7.58
C SER A 41 0.69 -3.07 -6.26
N PHE A 42 -0.28 -3.98 -6.31
CA PHE A 42 -0.80 -4.66 -5.14
C PHE A 42 0.25 -5.56 -4.48
N MET A 43 1.01 -6.31 -5.27
CA MET A 43 2.08 -7.18 -4.78
C MET A 43 3.23 -6.39 -4.16
N LEU A 44 3.58 -5.23 -4.74
CA LEU A 44 4.50 -4.29 -4.11
C LEU A 44 4.00 -3.88 -2.72
N LEU A 45 2.77 -3.37 -2.62
CA LEU A 45 2.20 -2.91 -1.35
C LEU A 45 2.13 -4.05 -0.32
N LYS A 46 1.75 -5.27 -0.73
CA LYS A 46 1.79 -6.44 0.16
C LYS A 46 3.19 -6.76 0.65
N LYS A 47 4.20 -6.76 -0.22
CA LYS A 47 5.60 -7.02 0.16
C LYS A 47 6.10 -5.93 1.10
N TRP A 48 5.75 -4.67 0.85
CA TRP A 48 6.09 -3.55 1.72
C TRP A 48 5.49 -3.70 3.12
N VAL A 49 4.18 -3.98 3.23
CA VAL A 49 3.51 -4.25 4.51
C VAL A 49 4.12 -5.45 5.22
N THR A 50 4.47 -6.51 4.49
CA THR A 50 5.12 -7.69 5.07
C THR A 50 6.51 -7.37 5.63
N ARG A 51 7.30 -6.55 4.92
CA ARG A 51 8.66 -6.19 5.29
C ARG A 51 8.69 -5.22 6.47
N ASP A 52 7.83 -4.20 6.45
CA ASP A 52 7.90 -3.07 7.39
C ASP A 52 6.91 -3.23 8.56
N GLY A 53 5.94 -4.15 8.45
CA GLY A 53 4.99 -4.49 9.50
C GLY A 53 4.23 -3.27 10.02
N LYS A 54 4.27 -3.05 11.34
CA LYS A 54 3.66 -1.89 12.00
C LYS A 54 4.16 -0.53 11.49
N ASN A 55 5.35 -0.49 10.87
CA ASN A 55 5.90 0.75 10.30
C ASN A 55 5.37 1.04 8.89
N ALA A 56 4.65 0.10 8.26
CA ALA A 56 3.94 0.33 7.02
C ALA A 56 2.66 1.13 7.30
N THR A 57 2.81 2.43 7.57
CA THR A 57 1.71 3.31 7.95
C THR A 57 1.19 4.16 6.80
N THR A 58 0.01 4.75 6.97
CA THR A 58 -0.52 5.76 6.04
C THR A 58 0.49 6.89 5.82
N ASP A 59 1.13 7.41 6.88
CA ASP A 59 2.15 8.48 6.78
C ASP A 59 3.37 8.08 5.97
N ALA A 60 3.87 6.87 6.17
CA ALA A 60 5.02 6.38 5.41
C ALA A 60 4.67 6.33 3.92
N LEU A 61 3.45 5.88 3.58
CA LEU A 61 3.01 5.81 2.21
C LEU A 61 2.72 7.19 1.60
N THR A 62 2.03 8.09 2.30
CA THR A 62 1.74 9.46 1.83
C THR A 62 3.00 10.27 1.63
N SER A 63 4.00 10.13 2.52
CA SER A 63 5.31 10.78 2.37
C SER A 63 5.98 10.39 1.04
N VAL A 64 6.00 9.11 0.73
CA VAL A 64 6.64 8.60 -0.48
C VAL A 64 5.83 8.95 -1.73
N LEU A 65 4.50 8.83 -1.69
CA LEU A 65 3.61 9.24 -2.78
C LEU A 65 3.77 10.73 -3.11
N THR A 66 3.94 11.58 -2.10
CA THR A 66 4.21 13.01 -2.29
C THR A 66 5.53 13.24 -3.02
N LYS A 67 6.60 12.51 -2.66
CA LYS A 67 7.91 12.61 -3.34
C LYS A 67 7.84 12.26 -4.82
N ILE A 68 7.03 11.28 -5.19
CA ILE A 68 6.82 10.88 -6.60
C ILE A 68 5.65 11.64 -7.26
N ASN A 69 5.19 12.73 -6.64
CA ASN A 69 4.14 13.61 -7.16
C ASN A 69 2.80 12.91 -7.45
N ARG A 70 2.44 11.89 -6.66
CA ARG A 70 1.14 11.18 -6.71
C ARG A 70 0.17 11.72 -5.67
N ILE A 71 -0.07 13.03 -5.74
CA ILE A 71 -0.94 13.76 -4.82
C ILE A 71 -2.39 13.28 -4.89
N ASP A 72 -2.82 12.78 -6.05
CA ASP A 72 -4.14 12.17 -6.25
C ASP A 72 -4.38 10.94 -5.35
N ILE A 73 -3.32 10.17 -5.03
CA ILE A 73 -3.41 9.04 -4.10
C ILE A 73 -3.29 9.52 -2.66
N VAL A 74 -2.52 10.57 -2.40
CA VAL A 74 -2.45 11.18 -1.05
C VAL A 74 -3.84 11.66 -0.63
N THR A 75 -4.55 12.39 -1.48
CA THR A 75 -5.92 12.84 -1.19
C THR A 75 -6.91 11.69 -1.04
N LEU A 76 -6.71 10.57 -1.76
CA LEU A 76 -7.49 9.35 -1.57
C LEU A 76 -7.26 8.76 -0.16
N LEU A 77 -6.02 8.68 0.30
CA LEU A 77 -5.64 8.15 1.61
C LEU A 77 -6.07 9.05 2.78
N GLU A 78 -6.12 10.35 2.57
CA GLU A 78 -6.65 11.35 3.52
C GLU A 78 -8.18 11.52 3.40
N GLY A 79 -8.80 10.82 2.47
CA GLY A 79 -10.22 10.87 2.19
C GLY A 79 -11.04 9.95 3.11
N PRO A 80 -12.39 10.08 3.07
CA PRO A 80 -13.29 9.28 3.89
C PRO A 80 -13.20 7.78 3.60
N ILE A 81 -12.70 7.38 2.42
CA ILE A 81 -12.49 5.98 2.04
C ILE A 81 -11.47 5.29 2.96
N PHE A 82 -10.54 6.06 3.53
CA PHE A 82 -9.50 5.59 4.43
C PHE A 82 -9.66 6.18 5.84
N ASP A 83 -10.90 6.45 6.25
CA ASP A 83 -11.22 7.07 7.55
C ASP A 83 -10.41 8.36 7.78
N TYR A 84 -10.29 9.18 6.74
CA TYR A 84 -9.50 10.41 6.68
C TYR A 84 -7.98 10.22 6.89
N GLY A 85 -7.45 9.02 6.69
CA GLY A 85 -6.06 8.66 6.97
C GLY A 85 -5.73 8.58 8.45
N ASN A 86 -6.75 8.57 9.32
CA ASN A 86 -6.67 9.36 10.54
C ASN A 86 -7.06 8.61 11.82
N ILE A 87 -6.59 9.06 12.98
CA ILE A 87 -6.34 10.49 13.29
C ILE A 87 -4.93 10.86 13.71
N SER A 88 -3.92 10.14 13.23
CA SER A 88 -2.51 10.52 13.43
C SER A 88 -1.58 10.12 12.28
N GLY A 89 -2.10 9.56 11.19
CA GLY A 89 -1.25 9.04 10.11
C GLY A 89 -0.41 7.80 10.46
N THR A 90 -0.47 7.37 11.73
CA THR A 90 0.23 6.22 12.29
C THR A 90 -0.48 4.88 12.10
N ARG A 91 -1.69 4.84 11.50
CA ARG A 91 -2.42 3.59 11.24
C ARG A 91 -1.58 2.68 10.35
N SER A 92 -1.31 1.46 10.81
CA SER A 92 -0.57 0.49 10.03
C SER A 92 -1.50 -0.29 9.09
N PHE A 93 -1.05 -0.52 7.87
CA PHE A 93 -1.69 -1.45 6.93
C PHE A 93 -1.50 -2.93 7.35
N ALA A 94 -0.63 -3.23 8.31
CA ALA A 94 -0.46 -4.57 8.85
C ALA A 94 -1.64 -4.99 9.76
N ASP A 95 -2.27 -4.03 10.44
CA ASP A 95 -3.34 -4.26 11.42
C ASP A 95 -4.68 -4.68 10.78
N GLU A 96 -4.90 -4.33 9.50
CA GLU A 96 -6.13 -4.68 8.76
C GLU A 96 -6.27 -6.19 8.49
N ASN A 97 -5.21 -6.98 8.68
CA ASN A 97 -5.29 -8.44 8.52
C ASN A 97 -6.03 -9.13 9.68
N ASN A 98 -6.39 -8.41 10.76
CA ASN A 98 -6.90 -9.00 12.00
C ASN A 98 -8.41 -8.81 12.24
N VAL A 99 -9.17 -8.24 11.29
CA VAL A 99 -10.57 -7.82 11.52
C VAL A 99 -11.63 -8.80 10.97
N PHE A 100 -11.24 -9.95 10.41
CA PHE A 100 -12.19 -10.96 9.89
C PHE A 100 -12.35 -12.21 10.77
N HIS A 101 -11.93 -12.17 12.03
CA HIS A 101 -12.19 -13.25 12.99
C HIS A 101 -12.65 -12.60 14.30
N ASP A 102 -13.95 -12.36 14.44
CA ASP A 102 -14.70 -12.40 15.71
C ASP A 102 -16.09 -11.77 15.54
N THR A 103 -17.02 -12.50 14.92
CA THR A 103 -18.45 -12.46 15.29
C THR A 103 -19.24 -13.56 14.56
N VAL A 104 -18.97 -14.81 14.91
CA VAL A 104 -19.99 -15.87 14.88
C VAL A 104 -19.65 -16.85 15.98
N ASP A 105 -20.16 -16.59 17.19
CA ASP A 105 -20.68 -17.63 18.09
C ASP A 105 -21.21 -16.98 19.37
N GLY A 106 -22.48 -17.27 19.69
CA GLY A 106 -22.99 -17.13 21.05
C GLY A 106 -24.34 -16.42 21.21
N ASN A 107 -25.44 -17.04 20.75
CA ASN A 107 -26.62 -17.29 21.60
C ASN A 107 -27.58 -18.30 20.95
#